data_AF-A0A930TV17-F1
#
_entry.id   AF-A0A930TV17-F1
#
_cell.length_a   1.000
_cell.length_b   1.000
_cell.length_c   1.000
_cell.angle_alpha   90.00
_cell.angle_beta   90.00
_cell.angle_gamma   90.00
#
_symmetry.space_group_name_H-M   'P 1'
#
loop_
_entity.id
_entity.type
_entity.pdbx_description
1 polymer ?
#
loop_
_entity_poly.entity_id
_entity_poly.type
_entity_poly.pdbx_seq_one_letter_code
_entity_poly.pdbx_strand_id
1 'polypeptide(L)'
;MTDFALPVLAAIARRNKAVLLRQTQRVEAVQAQFLRSLLHTYRNTAFARENGLSDVRTVDQFRERIPVQPYSAFAPYTERM
;
A
#
# COMPACT_ATOMS: atom_id res chain seq x y z
N MET A 1 -41.86 -14.37 -5.16
CA MET A 1 -40.53 -14.57 -5.77
C MET A 1 -39.40 -14.00 -4.89
N THR A 2 -39.43 -14.21 -3.58
CA THR A 2 -38.52 -13.58 -2.60
C THR A 2 -37.62 -14.59 -1.86
N ASP A 3 -37.89 -15.89 -1.94
CA ASP A 3 -37.20 -16.91 -1.13
C ASP A 3 -35.76 -17.23 -1.54
N PHE A 4 -35.40 -17.01 -2.81
CA PHE A 4 -34.07 -17.41 -3.31
C PHE A 4 -33.02 -16.29 -3.28
N ALA A 5 -33.42 -15.04 -3.08
CA ALA A 5 -32.50 -13.90 -3.08
C ALA A 5 -31.60 -13.87 -1.82
N LEU A 6 -32.20 -14.10 -0.65
CA LEU A 6 -31.49 -14.13 0.64
C LEU A 6 -30.40 -15.22 0.72
N PRO A 7 -30.64 -16.49 0.32
CA PRO A 7 -29.60 -17.51 0.37
C PRO A 7 -28.46 -17.24 -0.63
N VAL A 8 -28.75 -16.66 -1.79
CA VAL A 8 -27.71 -16.26 -2.76
C VAL A 8 -26.85 -15.13 -2.19
N LEU A 9 -27.47 -14.08 -1.64
CA LEU A 9 -26.75 -12.99 -0.97
C LEU A 9 -25.92 -13.50 0.20
N ALA A 10 -26.45 -14.41 1.01
CA ALA A 10 -25.72 -15.05 2.10
C ALA A 10 -24.53 -15.87 1.59
N ALA A 11 -24.67 -16.60 0.49
CA ALA A 11 -23.58 -17.34 -0.13
C ALA A 11 -22.48 -16.41 -0.64
N ILE A 12 -22.84 -15.30 -1.29
CA ILE A 12 -21.90 -14.26 -1.73
C ILE A 12 -21.18 -13.65 -0.53
N ALA A 13 -21.91 -13.30 0.53
CA ALA A 13 -21.32 -12.73 1.75
C ALA A 13 -20.33 -13.70 2.41
N ARG A 14 -20.67 -14.99 2.52
CA ARG A 14 -19.75 -16.02 3.04
C ARG A 14 -18.50 -16.14 2.18
N ARG A 15 -18.65 -16.12 0.85
CA ARG A 15 -17.52 -16.15 -0.09
C ARG A 15 -16.61 -14.93 0.11
N ASN A 16 -17.18 -13.73 0.17
CA ASN A 16 -16.42 -12.50 0.37
C ASN A 16 -15.70 -12.49 1.72
N LYS A 17 -16.35 -12.96 2.80
CA LYS A 17 -15.70 -13.15 4.10
C LYS A 17 -14.51 -14.11 4.01
N ALA A 18 -14.68 -15.25 3.34
CA ALA A 18 -13.60 -16.23 3.18
C ALA A 18 -12.44 -15.70 2.31
N VAL A 19 -12.75 -14.87 1.30
CA VAL A 19 -11.72 -14.17 0.51
C VAL A 19 -10.96 -13.17 1.38
N LEU A 20 -11.67 -12.32 2.13
CA LEU A 20 -11.06 -11.34 3.01
C LEU A 20 -10.15 -12.01 4.04
N LEU A 21 -10.62 -13.06 4.71
CA LEU A 21 -9.81 -13.81 5.69
C LEU A 21 -8.54 -14.39 5.05
N ARG A 22 -8.61 -14.90 3.82
CA ARG A 22 -7.42 -15.39 3.10
C ARG A 22 -6.48 -14.25 2.71
N GLN A 23 -7.00 -13.09 2.33
CA GLN A 23 -6.18 -11.91 2.03
C GLN A 23 -5.46 -11.41 3.29
N THR A 24 -6.11 -11.49 4.46
CA THR A 24 -5.49 -11.07 5.73
C THR A 24 -4.33 -11.97 6.19
N GLN A 25 -4.22 -13.19 5.68
CA GLN A 25 -3.13 -14.12 6.04
C GLN A 25 -1.77 -13.75 5.41
N ARG A 26 -1.74 -12.87 4.41
CA ARG A 26 -0.51 -12.50 3.68
C ARG A 26 -0.25 -10.99 3.68
N VAL A 27 -0.81 -10.27 4.65
CA VAL A 27 -0.78 -8.80 4.69
C VAL A 27 0.64 -8.26 4.63
N GLU A 28 1.56 -8.79 5.44
CA GLU A 28 2.94 -8.30 5.46
C GLU A 28 3.64 -8.46 4.11
N ALA A 29 3.53 -9.64 3.49
CA ALA A 29 4.13 -9.89 2.19
C ALA A 29 3.54 -8.98 1.10
N VAL A 30 2.20 -8.79 1.12
CA VAL A 30 1.51 -7.92 0.16
C VAL A 30 1.93 -6.46 0.35
N GLN A 31 1.97 -5.96 1.59
CA GLN A 31 2.38 -4.58 1.88
C GLN A 31 3.87 -4.33 1.54
N ALA A 32 4.75 -5.28 1.84
CA ALA A 32 6.16 -5.19 1.48
C ALA A 32 6.36 -5.19 -0.05
N GLN A 33 5.63 -6.03 -0.77
CA GLN A 33 5.66 -6.03 -2.24
C GLN A 33 5.12 -4.72 -2.81
N PHE A 34 4.03 -4.20 -2.25
CA PHE A 34 3.47 -2.91 -2.65
C PHE A 34 4.47 -1.77 -2.46
N LEU A 35 5.10 -1.66 -1.28
CA LEU A 35 6.14 -0.67 -1.03
C LEU A 35 7.29 -0.78 -2.04
N ARG A 36 7.78 -2.00 -2.31
CA ARG A 36 8.83 -2.23 -3.32
C ARG A 36 8.40 -1.76 -4.72
N SER A 37 7.13 -1.94 -5.08
CA SER A 37 6.61 -1.47 -6.37
C SER A 37 6.60 0.06 -6.47
N LEU A 38 6.27 0.77 -5.37
CA LEU A 38 6.32 2.23 -5.31
C LEU A 38 7.77 2.73 -5.41
N LEU A 39 8.68 2.16 -4.61
CA LEU A 39 10.10 2.52 -4.63
C LEU A 39 10.70 2.32 -6.02
N HIS A 40 10.38 1.22 -6.69
CA HIS A 40 10.86 0.95 -8.05
C HIS A 40 10.31 1.95 -9.08
N THR A 41 9.00 2.21 -9.02
CA THR A 41 8.29 3.10 -9.95
C THR A 41 8.77 4.54 -9.82
N TYR A 42 8.94 5.02 -8.60
CA TYR A 42 9.23 6.42 -8.30
C TYR A 42 10.71 6.71 -8.01
N ARG A 43 11.62 5.75 -8.19
CA ARG A 43 13.07 5.87 -7.89
C ARG A 43 13.76 7.10 -8.49
N ASN A 44 13.22 7.62 -9.59
CA ASN A 44 13.83 8.73 -10.33
C ASN A 44 13.26 10.11 -9.98
N THR A 45 12.24 10.18 -9.11
CA THR A 45 11.66 11.45 -8.67
C THR A 45 12.68 12.26 -7.86
N ALA A 46 12.52 13.59 -7.83
CA ALA A 46 13.37 14.46 -7.01
C ALA A 46 13.37 14.01 -5.54
N PHE A 47 12.17 13.75 -5.00
CA PHE A 47 11.98 13.21 -3.65
C PHE A 47 12.78 11.92 -3.39
N ALA A 48 12.68 10.94 -4.30
CA ALA A 48 13.39 9.68 -4.15
C ALA A 48 14.91 9.82 -4.21
N ARG A 49 15.42 10.71 -5.07
CA ARG A 49 16.86 10.98 -5.18
C ARG A 49 17.40 11.68 -3.94
N GLU A 50 16.71 12.72 -3.47
CA GLU A 50 17.11 13.51 -2.30
C GLU A 50 17.12 12.68 -1.01
N ASN A 51 16.22 11.69 -0.90
CA ASN A 51 16.15 10.81 0.27
C ASN A 51 16.89 9.46 0.10
N GLY A 52 17.56 9.24 -1.03
CA GLY A 52 18.32 8.01 -1.29
C GLY A 52 17.45 6.74 -1.34
N LEU A 53 16.26 6.82 -1.90
CA LEU A 53 15.28 5.72 -1.90
C LEU A 53 15.55 4.63 -2.95
N SER A 54 16.41 4.90 -3.93
CA SER A 54 16.73 3.95 -5.01
C SER A 54 17.40 2.66 -4.51
N ASP A 55 18.09 2.72 -3.36
CA ASP A 55 18.84 1.60 -2.80
C ASP A 55 18.10 0.87 -1.68
N VAL A 56 16.89 1.31 -1.33
CA VAL A 56 16.08 0.71 -0.27
C VAL A 56 15.52 -0.64 -0.70
N ARG A 57 15.77 -1.68 0.11
CA ARG A 57 15.38 -3.07 -0.18
C ARG A 57 14.42 -3.66 0.85
N THR A 58 14.34 -3.08 2.05
CA THR A 58 13.50 -3.57 3.14
C THR A 58 12.59 -2.47 3.67
N VAL A 59 11.51 -2.88 4.36
CA VAL A 59 10.59 -1.94 5.01
C VAL A 59 11.30 -1.12 6.09
N ASP A 60 12.25 -1.72 6.81
CA ASP A 60 12.96 -1.03 7.89
C ASP A 60 13.94 0.02 7.35
N GLN A 61 14.65 -0.28 6.26
CA GLN A 61 15.47 0.72 5.55
C GLN A 61 14.61 1.90 5.07
N PHE A 62 13.39 1.64 4.59
CA PHE A 62 12.47 2.71 4.21
C PHE A 62 12.10 3.60 5.41
N ARG A 63 11.76 2.99 6.55
CA ARG A 63 11.40 3.71 7.79
C ARG A 63 12.54 4.54 8.36
N GLU A 64 13.76 4.06 8.26
CA GLU A 64 14.97 4.80 8.68
C GLU A 64 15.21 6.04 7.82
N ARG A 65 14.87 5.97 6.51
CA ARG A 65 15.08 7.06 5.56
C ARG A 65 13.96 8.10 5.59
N ILE A 66 12.71 7.67 5.71
CA ILE A 66 11.54 8.54 5.64
C ILE A 66 10.78 8.48 6.97
N PRO A 67 11.03 9.40 7.90
CA PRO A 67 10.20 9.53 9.08
C PRO A 67 8.80 10.02 8.70
N VAL A 68 7.83 9.80 9.59
CA VAL A 68 6.51 10.43 9.45
C VAL A 68 6.66 11.94 9.61
N GLN A 69 6.16 12.69 8.63
CA GLN A 69 6.36 14.13 8.54
C GLN A 69 5.02 14.87 8.34
N PRO A 70 4.91 16.13 8.78
CA PRO A 70 3.74 16.96 8.50
C PRO A 70 3.65 17.29 7.02
N TYR A 71 2.45 17.70 6.57
CA TYR A 71 2.22 18.09 5.19
C TYR A 71 3.19 19.18 4.69
N SER A 72 3.54 20.14 5.55
CA SER A 72 4.47 21.23 5.22
C SER A 72 5.86 20.75 4.79
N ALA A 73 6.29 19.55 5.19
CA ALA A 73 7.58 19.00 4.75
C ALA A 73 7.63 18.73 3.24
N PHE A 74 6.46 18.55 2.60
CA PHE A 74 6.35 18.28 1.17
C PHE A 74 6.13 19.54 0.32
N ALA A 75 5.96 20.71 0.95
CA ALA A 75 5.73 21.99 0.27
C ALA A 75 6.75 22.27 -0.85
N PRO A 76 8.07 22.05 -0.67
CA PRO A 76 9.04 22.30 -1.73
C PRO A 76 8.81 21.49 -3.01
N TYR A 77 8.22 20.29 -2.90
CA TYR A 77 7.92 19.46 -4.06
C TYR A 77 6.59 19.84 -4.72
N THR A 78 5.59 20.19 -3.92
CA THR A 78 4.26 20.55 -4.42
C THR A 78 4.22 21.94 -5.04
N GLU A 79 4.98 22.90 -4.52
CA GLU A 79 5.03 24.28 -5.05
C GLU A 79 5.79 24.40 -6.38
N ARG A 80 6.61 23.40 -6.72
CA ARG A 80 7.37 23.33 -7.97
C ARG A 80 6.59 22.68 -9.13
N MET A 81 5.39 22.15 -8.87
CA MET A 81 4.49 21.59 -9.86
C MET A 81 3.54 22.65 -10.39
#